data_AF-A0AAV2YGL3-F1
#
_entry.id   AF-A0AAV2YGL3-F1
#
_cell.length_a   1.000
_cell.length_b   1.000
_cell.length_c   1.000
_cell.angle_alpha   90.00
_cell.angle_beta   90.00
_cell.angle_gamma   90.00
#
_symmetry.space_group_name_H-M   'P 1'
#
loop_
_entity.id
_entity.type
_entity.pdbx_description
1 polymer ?
#
loop_
_entity_poly.entity_id
_entity_poly.type
_entity_poly.pdbx_seq_one_letter_code
_entity_poly.pdbx_strand_id
1 'polypeptide(L)'
;MSRLQLMNRFREPDLVQWSAMAHRVDNFTQMCRIALVGKYTGLQDSYLSVIKALKHATMKCDRDLTIEWIEASDLEPESKDKDEERYDAAWAKLRSCDGIVVPGGFGDRGVDGKVLTAKYARENKIPYLGICLGMQVAVIEYARNVLEWKDANSEEFDSQTPHKVVVFMPEINPEVMGGTMRCGARQTILHEKEDPTKRSLASYLYGKDQRIMERHRHRYEVNPEFVSTIRDAGLNFVGTDDKAVRMQIVELDRDVHPFYFASQYHPEFKSHPNNPSPPFYGLILAASGQLDGYIAECEVFVLDDGGEGDLDLGNYERFLDVTLTRDHNITTGKVYQEVLQKERRGDYLGKTVQVVPHVTDAIQDWIERVAQIPVDGSDQPADVCLIEVGGTVGDIESMIFLEALRQFQFRVGVENFCLVHVSLVPVLGSVGEQKTKPTQHAIKELRSAGLTPDVIICRATSELEPSTKSKIGMFCQVSGNHVLSVHD
;
A
#
# COMPACT_ATOMS: atom_id res chain seq x y z
N MET A 1 4.87 -18.34 36.54
CA MET A 1 4.40 -19.53 35.80
C MET A 1 3.99 -20.69 36.70
N SER A 2 4.83 -21.17 37.64
CA SER A 2 4.46 -22.29 38.54
C SER A 2 3.29 -21.96 39.50
N ARG A 3 3.27 -20.77 40.10
CA ARG A 3 2.14 -20.29 40.93
C ARG A 3 0.82 -20.13 40.17
N LEU A 4 0.88 -19.97 38.85
CA LEU A 4 -0.30 -19.85 37.97
C LEU A 4 -0.67 -21.19 37.31
N GLN A 5 0.05 -22.28 37.62
CA GLN A 5 -0.12 -23.60 36.99
C GLN A 5 0.05 -23.59 35.45
N LEU A 6 0.85 -22.66 34.92
CA LEU A 6 1.05 -22.47 33.47
C LEU A 6 2.35 -23.07 32.93
N MET A 7 3.12 -23.84 33.74
CA MET A 7 4.39 -24.41 33.27
C MET A 7 4.23 -25.32 32.05
N ASN A 8 3.11 -26.04 31.96
CA ASN A 8 2.81 -26.96 30.85
C ASN A 8 2.37 -26.21 29.57
N ARG A 9 2.13 -24.90 29.67
CA ARG A 9 1.72 -24.00 28.58
C ARG A 9 2.81 -22.97 28.23
N PHE A 10 3.93 -22.99 28.93
CA PHE A 10 5.06 -22.12 28.62
C PHE A 10 5.68 -22.55 27.29
N ARG A 11 5.87 -21.58 26.40
CA ARG A 11 6.69 -21.67 25.20
C ARG A 11 7.61 -20.46 25.20
N GLU A 12 8.84 -20.62 24.74
CA GLU A 12 9.69 -19.46 24.48
C GLU A 12 9.00 -18.56 23.44
N PRO A 13 8.99 -17.23 23.64
CA PRO A 13 8.41 -16.32 22.67
C PRO A 13 9.20 -16.38 21.35
N ASP A 14 8.50 -16.48 20.24
CA ASP A 14 9.11 -16.33 18.92
C ASP A 14 9.42 -14.85 18.67
N LEU A 15 10.72 -14.53 18.64
CA LEU A 15 11.24 -13.18 18.50
C LEU A 15 11.88 -12.93 17.12
N VAL A 16 11.78 -13.87 16.17
CA VAL A 16 12.48 -13.76 14.88
C VAL A 16 12.07 -12.50 14.13
N GLN A 17 10.77 -12.23 14.00
CA GLN A 17 10.26 -11.03 13.31
C GLN A 17 10.65 -9.74 14.03
N TRP A 18 10.61 -9.73 15.37
CA TRP A 18 10.99 -8.56 16.17
C TRP A 18 12.48 -8.25 16.07
N SER A 19 13.33 -9.27 16.09
CA SER A 19 14.78 -9.11 15.92
C SER A 19 15.13 -8.61 14.51
N ALA A 20 14.52 -9.17 13.46
CA ALA A 20 14.72 -8.71 12.09
C ALA A 20 14.29 -7.25 11.91
N MET A 21 13.14 -6.86 12.47
CA MET A 21 12.68 -5.47 12.45
C MET A 21 13.64 -4.54 13.19
N ALA A 22 14.10 -4.90 14.39
CA ALA A 22 15.06 -4.09 15.16
C ALA A 22 16.36 -3.87 14.36
N HIS A 23 16.91 -4.94 13.78
CA HIS A 23 18.10 -4.83 12.93
C HIS A 23 17.88 -3.94 11.71
N ARG A 24 16.71 -3.98 11.07
CA ARG A 24 16.41 -3.06 9.95
C ARG A 24 16.41 -1.60 10.40
N VAL A 25 15.71 -1.30 11.49
CA VAL A 25 15.55 0.07 12.01
C VAL A 25 16.89 0.71 12.36
N ASP A 26 17.81 -0.05 12.94
CA ASP A 26 19.14 0.45 13.30
C ASP A 26 20.02 0.79 12.08
N ASN A 27 19.63 0.39 10.87
CA ASN A 27 20.42 0.51 9.65
C ASN A 27 19.77 1.41 8.57
N PHE A 28 18.72 2.16 8.90
CA PHE A 28 18.13 3.10 7.95
C PHE A 28 19.10 4.24 7.60
N THR A 29 19.19 4.57 6.32
CA THR A 29 20.08 5.63 5.81
C THR A 29 19.33 6.78 5.14
N GLN A 30 18.10 6.54 4.69
CA GLN A 30 17.27 7.53 4.01
C GLN A 30 16.28 8.14 5.00
N MET A 31 16.28 9.47 5.08
CA MET A 31 15.41 10.23 5.98
C MET A 31 14.06 10.53 5.31
N CYS A 32 13.01 10.65 6.10
CA CYS A 32 11.72 11.21 5.71
C CYS A 32 11.31 12.27 6.73
N ARG A 33 11.20 13.53 6.28
CA ARG A 33 10.88 14.69 7.13
C ARG A 33 9.39 14.99 7.03
N ILE A 34 8.69 14.87 8.16
CA ILE A 34 7.25 15.11 8.23
C ILE A 34 6.99 16.32 9.12
N ALA A 35 6.26 17.31 8.59
CA ALA A 35 5.75 18.42 9.37
C ALA A 35 4.53 17.96 10.17
N LEU A 36 4.55 18.16 11.49
CA LEU A 36 3.38 17.98 12.35
C LEU A 36 2.89 19.36 12.79
N VAL A 37 1.79 19.80 12.19
CA VAL A 37 1.23 21.15 12.41
C VAL A 37 0.14 21.09 13.49
N GLY A 38 0.50 21.48 14.71
CA GLY A 38 -0.30 21.25 15.91
C GLY A 38 -0.52 22.49 16.77
N LYS A 39 -1.19 22.27 17.91
CA LYS A 39 -1.51 23.27 18.93
C LYS A 39 -0.59 23.20 20.16
N TYR A 40 0.14 22.09 20.30
CA TYR A 40 0.96 21.78 21.48
C TYR A 40 2.33 21.26 21.07
N THR A 41 3.07 22.04 20.29
CA THR A 41 4.41 21.63 19.80
C THR A 41 5.44 21.42 20.92
N GLY A 42 5.29 22.11 22.05
CA GLY A 42 6.14 21.94 23.24
C GLY A 42 5.85 20.70 24.09
N LEU A 43 4.71 20.03 23.89
CA LEU A 43 4.32 18.81 24.62
C LEU A 43 4.14 17.65 23.65
N GLN A 44 5.26 17.02 23.27
CA GLN A 44 5.29 15.92 22.30
C GLN A 44 4.35 14.75 22.67
N ASP A 45 4.13 14.51 23.97
CA ASP A 45 3.21 13.47 24.47
C ASP A 45 1.76 13.66 24.00
N SER A 46 1.35 14.89 23.71
CA SER A 46 0.01 15.21 23.19
C SER A 46 -0.27 14.53 21.84
N TYR A 47 0.79 14.14 21.13
CA TYR A 47 0.73 13.52 19.81
C TYR A 47 1.35 12.13 19.77
N LEU A 48 1.54 11.48 20.94
CA LEU A 48 2.28 10.22 21.03
C LEU A 48 1.73 9.12 20.10
N SER A 49 0.41 8.97 19.99
CA SER A 49 -0.21 8.00 19.09
C SER A 49 0.12 8.27 17.61
N VAL A 50 0.10 9.54 17.20
CA VAL A 50 0.46 9.98 15.84
C VAL A 50 1.94 9.71 15.56
N ILE A 51 2.83 10.03 16.51
CA ILE A 51 4.27 9.77 16.40
C ILE A 51 4.52 8.27 16.21
N LYS A 52 3.84 7.41 16.99
CA LYS A 52 3.99 5.96 16.88
C LYS A 52 3.48 5.44 15.53
N ALA A 53 2.34 5.94 15.06
CA ALA A 53 1.81 5.56 13.75
C ALA A 53 2.74 5.97 12.59
N LEU A 54 3.33 7.17 12.65
CA LEU A 54 4.36 7.61 11.70
C LEU A 54 5.59 6.70 11.77
N LYS A 55 6.09 6.37 12.96
CA LYS A 55 7.21 5.44 13.11
C LYS A 55 6.89 4.07 12.51
N HIS A 56 5.71 3.52 12.75
CA HIS A 56 5.31 2.25 12.16
C HIS A 56 5.34 2.31 10.61
N ALA A 57 4.84 3.41 10.03
CA ALA A 57 4.84 3.61 8.59
C ALA A 57 6.27 3.77 8.02
N THR A 58 7.13 4.57 8.64
CA THR A 58 8.51 4.76 8.18
C THR A 58 9.35 3.50 8.31
N MET A 59 9.13 2.70 9.37
CA MET A 59 9.77 1.39 9.51
C MET A 59 9.43 0.45 8.35
N LYS A 60 8.18 0.47 7.87
CA LYS A 60 7.76 -0.35 6.72
C LYS A 60 8.36 0.15 5.39
N CYS A 61 8.58 1.46 5.26
CA CYS A 61 9.18 2.09 4.06
C CYS A 61 10.71 2.15 4.07
N ASP A 62 11.39 1.58 5.08
CA ASP A 62 12.84 1.71 5.28
C ASP A 62 13.31 3.18 5.27
N ARG A 63 12.62 4.01 6.06
CA ARG A 63 12.92 5.42 6.27
C ARG A 63 13.13 5.72 7.74
N ASP A 64 14.11 6.56 8.05
CA ASP A 64 14.24 7.16 9.37
C ASP A 64 13.38 8.42 9.46
N LEU A 65 12.64 8.56 10.57
CA LEU A 65 11.62 9.58 10.73
C LEU A 65 12.20 10.83 11.41
N THR A 66 12.11 11.96 10.74
CA THR A 66 12.32 13.29 11.36
C THR A 66 10.99 14.03 11.41
N ILE A 67 10.62 14.52 12.60
CA ILE A 67 9.40 15.32 12.78
C ILE A 67 9.77 16.78 12.99
N GLU A 68 9.30 17.64 12.11
CA GLU A 68 9.36 19.09 12.29
C GLU A 68 8.08 19.56 12.99
N TRP A 69 8.26 20.13 14.18
CA TRP A 69 7.16 20.61 15.01
C TRP A 69 6.83 22.05 14.67
N ILE A 70 5.59 22.29 14.24
CA ILE A 70 5.13 23.62 13.80
C ILE A 70 3.86 23.98 14.55
N GLU A 71 3.90 25.10 15.26
CA GLU A 71 2.75 25.62 15.99
C GLU A 71 1.84 26.31 14.98
N ALA A 72 0.59 25.87 14.88
CA ALA A 72 -0.31 26.34 13.84
C ALA A 72 -0.54 27.86 13.90
N SER A 73 -0.57 28.46 15.09
CA SER A 73 -0.71 29.92 15.23
C SER A 73 0.46 30.68 14.62
N ASP A 74 1.66 30.09 14.57
CA ASP A 74 2.84 30.77 14.03
C ASP A 74 2.79 30.87 12.49
N LEU A 75 1.86 30.16 11.84
CA LEU A 75 1.61 30.22 10.40
C LEU A 75 0.55 31.25 10.02
N GLU A 76 -0.11 31.87 11.00
CA GLU A 76 -1.17 32.86 10.78
C GLU A 76 -0.60 34.24 10.44
N PRO A 77 -1.24 35.03 9.55
CA PRO A 77 -0.76 36.37 9.19
C PRO A 77 -0.56 37.29 10.40
N GLU A 78 -1.42 37.19 11.42
CA GLU A 78 -1.35 37.97 12.65
C GLU A 78 -0.06 37.68 13.45
N SER A 79 0.54 36.51 13.26
CA SER A 79 1.83 36.17 13.88
C SER A 79 2.99 36.87 13.17
N LYS A 80 2.88 37.14 11.87
CA LYS A 80 3.87 37.94 11.15
C LYS A 80 3.96 39.36 11.71
N ASP A 81 2.83 39.96 12.03
CA ASP A 81 2.77 41.32 12.60
C ASP A 81 3.36 41.38 14.03
N LYS A 82 3.30 40.26 14.76
CA LYS A 82 3.81 40.18 16.15
C LYS A 82 5.27 39.77 16.22
N ASP A 83 5.68 38.82 15.38
CA ASP A 83 7.00 38.18 15.39
C ASP A 83 7.31 37.59 14.01
N GLU A 84 7.85 38.43 13.12
CA GLU A 84 8.17 38.07 11.74
C GLU A 84 9.22 36.94 11.65
N GLU A 85 10.22 36.94 12.55
CA GLU A 85 11.26 35.90 12.57
C GLU A 85 10.66 34.53 12.87
N ARG A 86 9.76 34.45 13.86
CA ARG A 86 9.08 33.21 14.22
C ARG A 86 8.13 32.72 13.13
N TYR A 87 7.40 33.64 12.51
CA TYR A 87 6.52 33.33 11.38
C TYR A 87 7.31 32.76 10.19
N ASP A 88 8.40 33.43 9.80
CA ASP A 88 9.23 32.99 8.68
C ASP A 88 9.93 31.66 8.97
N ALA A 89 10.38 31.45 10.22
CA ALA A 89 10.96 30.18 10.65
C ALA A 89 9.94 29.03 10.59
N ALA A 90 8.68 29.26 10.98
CA ALA A 90 7.62 28.26 10.90
C ALA A 90 7.33 27.85 9.45
N TRP A 91 7.22 28.83 8.55
CA TRP A 91 7.04 28.58 7.12
C TRP A 91 8.26 27.91 6.47
N ALA A 92 9.48 28.29 6.86
CA ALA A 92 10.69 27.65 6.38
C ALA A 92 10.75 26.17 6.76
N LYS A 93 10.37 25.82 8.00
CA LYS A 93 10.24 24.43 8.43
C LYS A 93 9.22 23.68 7.58
N LEU A 94 8.02 24.23 7.39
CA LEU A 94 6.96 23.61 6.60
C LEU A 94 7.43 23.30 5.17
N ARG A 95 8.13 24.24 4.53
CA ARG A 95 8.67 24.10 3.17
C ARG A 95 9.79 23.07 3.04
N SER A 96 10.45 22.71 4.14
CA SER A 96 11.58 21.77 4.12
C SER A 96 11.16 20.31 4.38
N CYS A 97 9.87 20.05 4.55
CA CYS A 97 9.31 18.73 4.83
C CYS A 97 8.80 18.04 3.55
N ASP A 98 8.92 16.71 3.54
CA ASP A 98 8.49 15.82 2.46
C ASP A 98 7.00 15.47 2.53
N GLY A 99 6.38 15.68 3.69
CA GLY A 99 4.95 15.46 3.93
C GLY A 99 4.43 16.20 5.16
N ILE A 100 3.11 16.33 5.26
CA ILE A 100 2.43 17.15 6.27
C ILE A 100 1.34 16.34 6.95
N VAL A 101 1.30 16.38 8.28
CA VAL A 101 0.20 15.86 9.11
C VAL A 101 -0.46 17.00 9.88
N VAL A 102 -1.78 17.13 9.71
CA VAL A 102 -2.62 17.98 10.56
C VAL A 102 -3.48 17.07 11.45
N PRO A 103 -3.09 16.88 12.73
CA PRO A 103 -3.80 15.99 13.64
C PRO A 103 -5.11 16.61 14.15
N GLY A 104 -5.87 15.80 14.89
CA GLY A 104 -7.06 16.26 15.59
C GLY A 104 -6.77 17.40 16.58
N GLY A 105 -7.79 18.18 16.88
CA GLY A 105 -7.71 19.30 17.83
C GLY A 105 -9.09 19.77 18.26
N PHE A 106 -9.13 20.79 19.10
CA PHE A 106 -10.35 21.42 19.58
C PHE A 106 -10.13 22.92 19.83
N GLY A 107 -11.20 23.69 19.66
CA GLY A 107 -11.18 25.14 19.78
C GLY A 107 -10.57 25.85 18.57
N ASP A 108 -10.76 27.16 18.56
CA ASP A 108 -10.45 28.12 17.49
C ASP A 108 -8.96 28.39 17.27
N ARG A 109 -8.14 28.34 18.35
CA ARG A 109 -6.72 28.69 18.27
C ARG A 109 -5.96 27.86 17.24
N GLY A 110 -5.34 28.53 16.26
CA GLY A 110 -4.49 27.89 15.25
C GLY A 110 -5.27 27.26 14.09
N VAL A 111 -6.59 27.49 13.99
CA VAL A 111 -7.40 26.90 12.91
C VAL A 111 -7.03 27.50 11.56
N ASP A 112 -6.89 28.83 11.46
CA ASP A 112 -6.56 29.48 10.19
C ASP A 112 -5.15 29.12 9.72
N GLY A 113 -4.19 28.96 10.64
CA GLY A 113 -2.86 28.43 10.31
C GLY A 113 -2.89 27.01 9.74
N LYS A 114 -3.80 26.15 10.21
CA LYS A 114 -4.03 24.81 9.64
C LYS A 114 -4.70 24.85 8.28
N VAL A 115 -5.65 25.77 8.08
CA VAL A 115 -6.28 26.01 6.77
C VAL A 115 -5.22 26.47 5.75
N LEU A 116 -4.33 27.40 6.13
CA LEU A 116 -3.20 27.83 5.29
C LEU A 116 -2.22 26.69 5.00
N THR A 117 -2.00 25.79 5.97
CA THR A 117 -1.19 24.59 5.78
C THR A 117 -1.81 23.64 4.75
N ALA A 118 -3.11 23.36 4.85
CA ALA A 118 -3.84 22.51 3.92
C ALA A 118 -3.82 23.09 2.49
N LYS A 119 -3.91 24.42 2.37
CA LYS A 119 -3.77 25.15 1.10
C LYS A 119 -2.38 24.98 0.52
N TYR A 120 -1.36 25.25 1.33
CA TYR A 120 0.03 25.13 0.93
C TYR A 120 0.32 23.72 0.41
N ALA A 121 -0.14 22.69 1.12
CA ALA A 121 0.02 21.31 0.70
C ALA A 121 -0.63 21.05 -0.67
N ARG A 122 -1.90 21.45 -0.84
CA ARG A 122 -2.67 21.29 -2.09
C ARG A 122 -1.99 21.97 -3.28
N GLU A 123 -1.59 23.23 -3.12
CA GLU A 123 -1.06 24.04 -4.22
C GLU A 123 0.38 23.66 -4.61
N ASN A 124 1.17 23.18 -3.64
CA ASN A 124 2.56 22.79 -3.87
C ASN A 124 2.73 21.27 -4.05
N LYS A 125 1.63 20.52 -4.11
CA LYS A 125 1.61 19.06 -4.27
C LYS A 125 2.40 18.30 -3.20
N ILE A 126 2.40 18.83 -1.97
CA ILE A 126 3.08 18.19 -0.83
C ILE A 126 2.12 17.17 -0.20
N PRO A 127 2.53 15.90 -0.01
CA PRO A 127 1.71 14.88 0.65
C PRO A 127 1.05 15.38 1.95
N TYR A 128 -0.27 15.29 2.02
CA TYR A 128 -1.09 15.80 3.12
C TYR A 128 -1.93 14.71 3.76
N LEU A 129 -1.83 14.59 5.09
CA LEU A 129 -2.71 13.76 5.91
C LEU A 129 -3.47 14.62 6.94
N GLY A 130 -4.78 14.75 6.76
CA GLY A 130 -5.68 15.36 7.75
C GLY A 130 -6.35 14.31 8.64
N ILE A 131 -6.34 14.51 9.96
CA ILE A 131 -6.97 13.60 10.93
C ILE A 131 -8.01 14.36 11.76
N CYS A 132 -9.25 13.88 11.77
CA CYS A 132 -10.36 14.47 12.51
C CYS A 132 -10.53 15.96 12.15
N LEU A 133 -10.12 16.89 13.02
CA LEU A 133 -10.07 18.32 12.69
C LEU A 133 -9.26 18.61 11.41
N GLY A 134 -8.21 17.84 11.12
CA GLY A 134 -7.44 17.95 9.86
C GLY A 134 -8.29 17.76 8.61
N MET A 135 -9.28 16.85 8.64
CA MET A 135 -10.24 16.70 7.53
C MET A 135 -11.15 17.92 7.41
N GLN A 136 -11.64 18.44 8.54
CA GLN A 136 -12.54 19.59 8.56
C GLN A 136 -11.86 20.85 8.00
N VAL A 137 -10.60 21.10 8.37
CA VAL A 137 -9.85 22.26 7.84
C VAL A 137 -9.53 22.12 6.36
N ALA A 138 -9.32 20.91 5.84
CA ALA A 138 -9.14 20.68 4.41
C ALA A 138 -10.42 21.02 3.62
N VAL A 139 -11.60 20.66 4.15
CA VAL A 139 -12.89 21.02 3.55
C VAL A 139 -13.12 22.54 3.60
N ILE A 140 -12.82 23.18 4.74
CA ILE A 140 -12.90 24.66 4.88
C ILE A 140 -11.97 25.36 3.89
N GLU A 141 -10.72 24.90 3.79
CA GLU A 141 -9.73 25.43 2.85
C GLU A 141 -10.23 25.37 1.42
N TYR A 142 -10.73 24.21 1.00
CA TYR A 142 -11.20 23.98 -0.34
C TYR A 142 -12.40 24.87 -0.68
N ALA A 143 -13.35 25.01 0.25
CA ALA A 143 -14.49 25.92 0.09
C ALA A 143 -14.04 27.38 -0.05
N ARG A 144 -13.08 27.84 0.76
CA ARG A 144 -12.58 29.22 0.72
C ARG A 144 -11.78 29.54 -0.55
N ASN A 145 -10.99 28.60 -1.04
CA ASN A 145 -10.00 28.86 -2.10
C ASN A 145 -10.41 28.35 -3.47
N VAL A 146 -11.17 27.26 -3.56
CA VAL A 146 -11.62 26.67 -4.84
C VAL A 146 -13.04 27.08 -5.19
N LEU A 147 -13.97 27.03 -4.22
CA LEU A 147 -15.36 27.50 -4.39
C LEU A 147 -15.52 29.01 -4.16
N GLU A 148 -14.46 29.69 -3.74
CA GLU A 148 -14.42 31.13 -3.45
C GLU A 148 -15.38 31.61 -2.33
N TRP A 149 -15.90 30.69 -1.50
CA TRP A 149 -16.70 31.03 -0.32
C TRP A 149 -15.80 31.48 0.82
N LYS A 150 -15.35 32.75 0.76
CA LYS A 150 -14.36 33.31 1.70
C LYS A 150 -14.81 33.25 3.16
N ASP A 151 -16.11 33.25 3.41
CA ASP A 151 -16.75 33.14 4.72
C ASP A 151 -16.96 31.69 5.18
N ALA A 152 -16.68 30.67 4.35
CA ALA A 152 -16.88 29.27 4.70
C ALA A 152 -16.12 28.90 5.98
N ASN A 153 -16.83 28.31 6.94
CA ASN A 153 -16.26 27.94 8.23
C ASN A 153 -17.00 26.76 8.88
N SER A 154 -16.46 26.28 9.99
CA SER A 154 -17.16 25.37 10.91
C SER A 154 -18.06 26.14 11.85
N GLU A 155 -19.24 25.59 12.13
CA GLU A 155 -20.13 26.06 13.19
C GLU A 155 -19.45 26.08 14.57
N GLU A 156 -18.41 25.26 14.79
CA GLU A 156 -17.60 25.29 16.02
C GLU A 156 -16.89 26.64 16.22
N PHE A 157 -16.41 27.25 15.14
CA PHE A 157 -15.54 28.43 15.18
C PHE A 157 -16.30 29.71 14.83
N ASP A 158 -17.24 29.63 13.89
CA ASP A 158 -18.12 30.72 13.51
C ASP A 158 -19.53 30.20 13.30
N SER A 159 -20.38 30.35 14.32
CA SER A 159 -21.79 29.95 14.27
C SER A 159 -22.66 30.86 13.40
N GLN A 160 -22.17 32.03 12.98
CA GLN A 160 -22.92 33.04 12.23
C GLN A 160 -22.58 33.02 10.74
N THR A 161 -21.55 32.29 10.30
CA THR A 161 -21.23 32.18 8.88
C THR A 161 -22.44 31.65 8.07
N PRO A 162 -22.75 32.27 6.91
CA PRO A 162 -23.70 31.73 5.95
C PRO A 162 -23.28 30.36 5.39
N HIS A 163 -21.97 30.14 5.18
CA HIS A 163 -21.43 28.92 4.57
C HIS A 163 -20.86 27.97 5.64
N LYS A 164 -21.76 27.34 6.41
CA LYS A 164 -21.42 26.32 7.43
C LYS A 164 -21.06 24.99 6.77
N VAL A 165 -19.85 24.87 6.25
CA VAL A 165 -19.37 23.66 5.58
C VAL A 165 -19.12 22.50 6.55
N VAL A 166 -18.97 22.79 7.84
CA VAL A 166 -18.90 21.81 8.93
C VAL A 166 -19.92 22.21 10.00
N VAL A 167 -20.78 21.27 10.41
CA VAL A 167 -21.93 21.51 11.30
C VAL A 167 -21.94 20.53 12.47
N PHE A 168 -22.58 20.94 13.57
CA PHE A 168 -22.78 20.10 14.73
C PHE A 168 -23.79 18.99 14.42
N MET A 169 -23.33 17.74 14.36
CA MET A 169 -24.17 16.59 14.02
C MET A 169 -23.92 15.41 14.98
N PRO A 170 -24.39 15.51 16.24
CA PRO A 170 -24.14 14.49 17.25
C PRO A 170 -24.85 13.15 16.95
N GLU A 171 -24.39 12.08 17.59
CA GLU A 171 -25.13 10.82 17.61
C GLU A 171 -26.29 10.91 18.62
N ILE A 172 -27.48 10.53 18.18
CA ILE A 172 -28.64 10.39 19.07
C ILE A 172 -28.65 8.96 19.59
N ASN A 173 -28.47 8.81 20.91
CA ASN A 173 -28.62 7.53 21.58
C ASN A 173 -29.94 7.53 22.38
N PRO A 174 -30.87 6.60 22.13
CA PRO A 174 -32.13 6.51 22.89
C PRO A 174 -31.96 6.37 24.40
N GLU A 175 -30.80 5.87 24.86
CA GLU A 175 -30.51 5.64 26.28
C GLU A 175 -29.85 6.85 26.98
N VAL A 176 -29.40 7.86 26.23
CA VAL A 176 -28.70 9.04 26.77
C VAL A 176 -29.42 10.31 26.33
N MET A 177 -29.89 11.11 27.28
CA MET A 177 -30.50 12.40 26.96
C MET A 177 -29.46 13.38 26.38
N GLY A 178 -29.76 13.95 25.20
CA GLY A 178 -28.92 14.95 24.52
C GLY A 178 -28.11 14.39 23.35
N GLY A 179 -27.39 15.27 22.65
CA GLY A 179 -26.49 14.90 21.55
C GLY A 179 -25.19 14.30 22.08
N THR A 180 -24.94 13.02 21.79
CA THR A 180 -23.73 12.33 22.23
C THR A 180 -22.59 12.48 21.21
N MET A 181 -21.34 12.42 21.69
CA MET A 181 -20.15 12.43 20.83
C MET A 181 -20.07 11.13 20.03
N ARG A 182 -19.78 11.22 18.73
CA ARG A 182 -19.47 10.03 17.92
C ARG A 182 -18.16 9.43 18.41
N CYS A 183 -18.24 8.27 19.05
CA CYS A 183 -17.13 7.68 19.79
C CYS A 183 -17.04 6.17 19.61
N GLY A 184 -15.82 5.66 19.49
CA GLY A 184 -15.53 4.23 19.41
C GLY A 184 -15.45 3.72 17.98
N ALA A 185 -15.45 2.39 17.83
CA ALA A 185 -15.38 1.75 16.52
C ALA A 185 -16.69 1.97 15.75
N ARG A 186 -16.57 2.44 14.51
CA ARG A 186 -17.67 2.58 13.56
C ARG A 186 -17.22 2.06 12.21
N GLN A 187 -18.20 1.65 11.42
CA GLN A 187 -17.97 1.22 10.05
C GLN A 187 -17.88 2.45 9.14
N THR A 188 -16.94 2.40 8.22
CA THR A 188 -16.81 3.29 7.06
C THR A 188 -17.00 2.44 5.81
N ILE A 189 -17.88 2.89 4.93
CA ILE A 189 -18.07 2.30 3.60
C ILE A 189 -17.20 3.08 2.62
N LEU A 190 -16.26 2.39 1.97
CA LEU A 190 -15.50 2.95 0.85
C LEU A 190 -16.32 2.80 -0.42
N HIS A 191 -16.43 3.90 -1.17
CA HIS A 191 -17.18 3.94 -2.42
C HIS A 191 -16.23 3.79 -3.61
N GLU A 192 -16.71 3.10 -4.64
CA GLU A 192 -16.08 3.12 -5.96
C GLU A 192 -16.29 4.51 -6.59
N LYS A 193 -15.34 4.95 -7.43
CA LYS A 193 -15.52 6.21 -8.15
C LYS A 193 -16.51 6.00 -9.29
N GLU A 194 -17.14 7.10 -9.71
CA GLU A 194 -18.07 7.09 -10.85
C GLU A 194 -17.38 6.65 -12.15
N ASP A 195 -16.11 7.00 -12.30
CA ASP A 195 -15.24 6.47 -13.35
C ASP A 195 -14.68 5.10 -12.91
N PRO A 196 -15.11 3.98 -13.51
CA PRO A 196 -14.66 2.64 -13.12
C PRO A 196 -13.17 2.40 -13.44
N THR A 197 -12.54 3.26 -14.25
CA THR A 197 -11.10 3.20 -14.51
C THR A 197 -10.28 3.86 -13.39
N LYS A 198 -10.92 4.63 -12.51
CA LYS A 198 -10.24 5.32 -11.41
C LYS A 198 -10.60 4.69 -10.06
N ARG A 199 -9.64 4.03 -9.43
CA ARG A 199 -9.79 3.57 -8.05
C ARG A 199 -9.40 4.66 -7.04
N SER A 200 -10.11 4.75 -5.92
CA SER A 200 -9.77 5.71 -4.85
C SER A 200 -8.46 5.32 -4.16
N LEU A 201 -7.71 6.33 -3.70
CA LEU A 201 -6.49 6.09 -2.93
C LEU A 201 -6.79 5.34 -1.63
N ALA A 202 -7.91 5.68 -0.99
CA ALA A 202 -8.44 4.92 0.16
C ALA A 202 -8.55 3.41 -0.15
N SER A 203 -9.15 3.05 -1.29
CA SER A 203 -9.32 1.64 -1.67
C SER A 203 -7.99 0.95 -2.02
N TYR A 204 -6.97 1.65 -2.51
CA TYR A 204 -5.64 1.04 -2.67
C TYR A 204 -5.03 0.71 -1.29
N LEU A 205 -5.04 1.69 -0.38
CA LEU A 205 -4.40 1.56 0.93
C LEU A 205 -5.07 0.53 1.85
N TYR A 206 -6.41 0.47 1.84
CA TYR A 206 -7.18 -0.47 2.65
C TYR A 206 -7.42 -1.83 1.97
N GLY A 207 -7.01 -1.99 0.71
CA GLY A 207 -7.20 -3.24 -0.05
C GLY A 207 -8.61 -3.39 -0.65
N LYS A 208 -9.00 -4.64 -0.99
CA LYS A 208 -10.30 -4.92 -1.63
C LYS A 208 -11.50 -4.80 -0.68
N ASP A 209 -11.29 -4.51 0.60
CA ASP A 209 -12.37 -4.39 1.59
C ASP A 209 -13.12 -3.06 1.42
N GLN A 210 -14.36 -3.12 0.91
CA GLN A 210 -15.25 -1.95 0.85
C GLN A 210 -15.72 -1.47 2.22
N ARG A 211 -15.52 -2.25 3.30
CA ARG A 211 -15.98 -1.93 4.65
C ARG A 211 -14.81 -1.95 5.61
N ILE A 212 -14.47 -0.79 6.15
CA ILE A 212 -13.40 -0.65 7.13
C ILE A 212 -13.97 -0.27 8.49
N MET A 213 -13.28 -0.67 9.57
CA MET A 213 -13.70 -0.40 10.94
C MET A 213 -12.69 0.52 11.62
N GLU A 214 -13.04 1.79 11.83
CA GLU A 214 -12.14 2.79 12.39
C GLU A 214 -12.71 3.44 13.65
N ARG A 215 -11.83 4.07 14.45
CA ARG A 215 -12.21 4.65 15.74
C ARG A 215 -12.44 6.15 15.60
N HIS A 216 -13.60 6.63 16.05
CA HIS A 216 -13.94 8.05 16.03
C HIS A 216 -13.94 8.65 17.44
N ARG A 217 -13.73 9.96 17.49
CA ARG A 217 -13.90 10.78 18.70
C ARG A 217 -14.12 12.26 18.34
N HIS A 218 -15.31 12.60 17.86
CA HIS A 218 -15.63 13.97 17.40
C HIS A 218 -17.15 14.25 17.49
N ARG A 219 -17.55 15.49 17.18
CA ARG A 219 -18.94 15.97 17.29
C ARG A 219 -19.47 16.70 16.05
N TYR A 220 -18.58 17.14 15.17
CA TYR A 220 -18.89 17.95 14.01
C TYR A 220 -18.66 17.13 12.76
N GLU A 221 -19.50 17.30 11.75
CA GLU A 221 -19.45 16.58 10.49
C GLU A 221 -19.47 17.57 9.33
N VAL A 222 -18.98 17.15 8.15
CA VAL A 222 -19.20 17.92 6.92
C VAL A 222 -20.70 18.06 6.68
N ASN A 223 -21.16 19.27 6.40
CA ASN A 223 -22.57 19.54 6.16
C ASN A 223 -23.03 18.86 4.86
N PRO A 224 -23.99 17.91 4.93
CA PRO A 224 -24.47 17.18 3.76
C PRO A 224 -24.99 18.08 2.63
N GLU A 225 -25.49 19.28 2.94
CA GLU A 225 -26.00 20.24 1.95
C GLU A 225 -24.93 20.74 0.99
N PHE A 226 -23.66 20.78 1.43
CA PHE A 226 -22.54 21.27 0.61
C PHE A 226 -21.71 20.14 -0.02
N VAL A 227 -21.97 18.88 0.34
CA VAL A 227 -21.18 17.71 -0.10
C VAL A 227 -21.15 17.58 -1.62
N SER A 228 -22.31 17.69 -2.28
CA SER A 228 -22.38 17.60 -3.75
C SER A 228 -21.57 18.71 -4.41
N THR A 229 -21.74 19.95 -3.97
CA THR A 229 -21.04 21.12 -4.55
C THR A 229 -19.52 21.03 -4.37
N ILE A 230 -19.05 20.55 -3.22
CA ILE A 230 -17.62 20.39 -2.93
C ILE A 230 -17.02 19.23 -3.74
N ARG A 231 -17.75 18.12 -3.86
CA ARG A 231 -17.35 16.98 -4.69
C ARG A 231 -17.25 17.36 -6.16
N ASP A 232 -18.27 18.03 -6.69
CA ASP A 232 -18.34 18.42 -8.10
C ASP A 232 -17.26 19.45 -8.46
N ALA A 233 -16.72 20.19 -7.47
CA ALA A 233 -15.55 21.06 -7.64
C ALA A 233 -14.21 20.31 -7.63
N GLY A 234 -14.18 19.03 -7.22
CA GLY A 234 -13.03 18.13 -7.33
C GLY A 234 -12.53 17.52 -6.02
N LEU A 235 -13.12 17.87 -4.86
CA LEU A 235 -12.73 17.27 -3.57
C LEU A 235 -13.64 16.08 -3.23
N ASN A 236 -13.13 14.87 -3.45
CA ASN A 236 -13.93 13.65 -3.47
C ASN A 236 -14.17 13.07 -2.07
N PHE A 237 -15.43 12.75 -1.74
CA PHE A 237 -15.80 12.04 -0.52
C PHE A 237 -15.93 10.54 -0.78
N VAL A 238 -14.82 9.82 -0.61
CA VAL A 238 -14.72 8.40 -0.99
C VAL A 238 -15.09 7.42 0.12
N GLY A 239 -15.36 7.90 1.33
CA GLY A 239 -15.75 7.07 2.45
C GLY A 239 -16.87 7.69 3.28
N THR A 240 -17.92 6.93 3.60
CA THR A 240 -19.08 7.42 4.40
C THR A 240 -19.44 6.51 5.56
N ASP A 241 -20.36 6.96 6.43
CA ASP A 241 -21.07 6.04 7.32
C ASP A 241 -22.01 5.09 6.54
N ASP A 242 -22.56 4.13 7.28
CA ASP A 242 -23.49 3.11 6.80
C ASP A 242 -24.77 3.68 6.17
N LYS A 243 -25.14 4.90 6.54
CA LYS A 243 -26.30 5.62 6.01
C LYS A 243 -25.96 6.60 4.89
N ALA A 244 -24.68 6.71 4.52
CA ALA A 244 -24.17 7.67 3.54
C ALA A 244 -24.51 9.15 3.86
N VAL A 245 -24.72 9.47 5.14
CA VAL A 245 -25.02 10.83 5.61
C VAL A 245 -23.75 11.54 6.04
N ARG A 246 -22.83 10.83 6.70
CA ARG A 246 -21.59 11.41 7.24
C ARG A 246 -20.43 11.04 6.37
N MET A 247 -19.74 12.06 5.85
CA MET A 247 -18.51 11.87 5.10
C MET A 247 -17.35 11.60 6.08
N GLN A 248 -16.60 10.54 5.84
CA GLN A 248 -15.54 10.07 6.75
C GLN A 248 -14.15 10.09 6.13
N ILE A 249 -14.05 10.06 4.80
CA ILE A 249 -12.78 10.14 4.06
C ILE A 249 -12.96 11.12 2.92
N VAL A 250 -11.98 11.98 2.76
CA VAL A 250 -11.88 12.92 1.65
C VAL A 250 -10.51 12.78 0.98
N GLU A 251 -10.48 12.84 -0.35
CA GLU A 251 -9.25 12.82 -1.13
C GLU A 251 -9.34 13.70 -2.38
N LEU A 252 -8.18 14.07 -2.93
CA LEU A 252 -8.08 14.54 -4.32
C LEU A 252 -7.66 13.38 -5.22
N ASP A 253 -8.06 13.44 -6.50
CA ASP A 253 -7.60 12.47 -7.47
C ASP A 253 -6.07 12.54 -7.63
N ARG A 254 -5.45 11.37 -7.88
CA ARG A 254 -4.00 11.22 -7.94
C ARG A 254 -3.34 11.97 -9.11
N ASP A 255 -4.08 12.15 -10.20
CA ASP A 255 -3.67 12.98 -11.34
C ASP A 255 -3.60 14.47 -10.96
N VAL A 256 -4.38 14.91 -9.98
CA VAL A 256 -4.35 16.26 -9.43
C VAL A 256 -3.25 16.42 -8.38
N HIS A 257 -3.20 15.51 -7.40
CA HIS A 257 -2.30 15.61 -6.24
C HIS A 257 -1.77 14.22 -5.83
N PRO A 258 -0.45 14.06 -5.58
CA PRO A 258 0.16 12.74 -5.33
C PRO A 258 -0.43 12.04 -4.11
N PHE A 259 -0.66 12.78 -3.02
CA PHE A 259 -1.32 12.28 -1.82
C PHE A 259 -2.01 13.44 -1.08
N TYR A 260 -3.32 13.61 -1.27
CA TYR A 260 -4.12 14.53 -0.45
C TYR A 260 -5.24 13.73 0.17
N PHE A 261 -5.05 13.29 1.40
CA PHE A 261 -5.96 12.37 2.07
C PHE A 261 -6.32 12.93 3.44
N ALA A 262 -7.59 12.94 3.78
CA ALA A 262 -7.99 13.24 5.14
C ALA A 262 -9.14 12.35 5.60
N SER A 263 -9.15 12.05 6.89
CA SER A 263 -10.13 11.17 7.52
C SER A 263 -10.70 11.78 8.78
N GLN A 264 -11.97 11.50 9.04
CA GLN A 264 -12.67 11.97 10.23
C GLN A 264 -12.40 11.08 11.45
N TYR A 265 -12.06 9.80 11.23
CA TYR A 265 -11.61 8.88 12.27
C TYR A 265 -10.16 9.15 12.68
N HIS A 266 -9.70 8.41 13.67
CA HIS A 266 -8.34 8.43 14.21
C HIS A 266 -7.57 7.17 13.79
N PRO A 267 -6.93 7.17 12.61
CA PRO A 267 -6.20 6.00 12.09
C PRO A 267 -5.05 5.57 12.99
N GLU A 268 -4.49 6.49 13.77
CA GLU A 268 -3.31 6.25 14.62
C GLU A 268 -3.56 5.17 15.68
N PHE A 269 -4.80 4.96 16.12
CA PHE A 269 -5.13 4.00 17.19
C PHE A 269 -5.11 2.54 16.76
N LYS A 270 -5.12 2.27 15.45
CA LYS A 270 -5.05 0.91 14.90
C LYS A 270 -3.70 0.57 14.27
N SER A 271 -2.75 1.50 14.33
CA SER A 271 -1.41 1.28 13.79
C SER A 271 -0.60 0.31 14.66
N HIS A 272 0.07 -0.64 14.01
CA HIS A 272 0.97 -1.60 14.66
C HIS A 272 2.32 -1.64 13.93
N PRO A 273 3.47 -1.94 14.59
CA PRO A 273 4.78 -2.02 13.92
C PRO A 273 4.80 -2.94 12.69
N ASN A 274 4.21 -4.13 12.78
CA ASN A 274 4.12 -5.08 11.66
C ASN A 274 3.04 -4.72 10.63
N ASN A 275 2.07 -3.88 11.00
CA ASN A 275 0.96 -3.50 10.13
C ASN A 275 0.61 -2.02 10.40
N PRO A 276 1.36 -1.08 9.78
CA PRO A 276 1.12 0.34 9.98
C PRO A 276 -0.27 0.74 9.50
N SER A 277 -0.77 1.84 10.03
CA SER A 277 -2.11 2.30 9.65
C SER A 277 -2.12 2.74 8.19
N PRO A 278 -3.10 2.35 7.36
CA PRO A 278 -3.06 2.61 5.93
C PRO A 278 -2.90 4.09 5.53
N PRO A 279 -3.59 5.07 6.14
CA PRO A 279 -3.37 6.49 5.81
C PRO A 279 -1.96 7.01 6.12
N PHE A 280 -1.37 6.54 7.24
CA PHE A 280 0.00 6.90 7.59
C PHE A 280 1.02 6.23 6.67
N TYR A 281 0.78 4.98 6.30
CA TYR A 281 1.63 4.26 5.36
C TYR A 281 1.61 4.92 3.98
N GLY A 282 0.42 5.26 3.47
CA GLY A 282 0.25 6.00 2.22
C GLY A 282 0.94 7.36 2.23
N LEU A 283 0.86 8.10 3.34
CA LEU A 283 1.57 9.39 3.49
C LEU A 283 3.08 9.20 3.35
N ILE A 284 3.66 8.21 4.04
CA ILE A 284 5.11 7.99 3.99
C ILE A 284 5.52 7.48 2.60
N LEU A 285 4.77 6.57 1.99
CA LEU A 285 5.00 6.13 0.61
C LEU A 285 5.03 7.32 -0.36
N ALA A 286 4.12 8.27 -0.20
CA ALA A 286 4.08 9.48 -1.02
C ALA A 286 5.29 10.38 -0.76
N ALA A 287 5.59 10.64 0.51
CA ALA A 287 6.71 11.48 0.94
C ALA A 287 8.08 10.88 0.56
N SER A 288 8.18 9.56 0.41
CA SER A 288 9.41 8.86 0.04
C SER A 288 9.52 8.53 -1.45
N GLY A 289 8.52 8.88 -2.27
CA GLY A 289 8.46 8.57 -3.70
C GLY A 289 8.19 7.10 -4.03
N GLN A 290 7.66 6.33 -3.08
CA GLN A 290 7.37 4.88 -3.22
C GLN A 290 5.89 4.58 -3.52
N LEU A 291 5.00 5.59 -3.51
CA LEU A 291 3.55 5.39 -3.67
C LEU A 291 3.16 4.80 -5.03
N ASP A 292 3.76 5.27 -6.12
CA ASP A 292 3.39 4.79 -7.45
C ASP A 292 3.78 3.32 -7.67
N GLY A 293 4.95 2.91 -7.15
CA GLY A 293 5.35 1.49 -7.14
C GLY A 293 4.40 0.63 -6.32
N TYR A 294 4.02 1.09 -5.11
CA TYR A 294 3.03 0.39 -4.29
C TYR A 294 1.68 0.23 -4.99
N ILE A 295 1.23 1.24 -5.74
CA ILE A 295 -0.05 1.17 -6.44
C ILE A 295 0.02 0.28 -7.68
N ALA A 296 1.14 0.31 -8.43
CA ALA A 296 1.35 -0.61 -9.55
C ALA A 296 1.25 -2.08 -9.09
N GLU A 297 1.80 -2.41 -7.92
CA GLU A 297 1.65 -3.74 -7.29
C GLU A 297 0.19 -4.08 -6.88
N CYS A 298 -0.68 -3.08 -6.78
CA CYS A 298 -2.08 -3.24 -6.35
C CYS A 298 -3.10 -3.15 -7.50
N GLU A 299 -2.68 -2.80 -8.72
CA GLU A 299 -3.55 -2.71 -9.89
C GLU A 299 -3.78 -4.08 -10.52
N VAL A 300 -5.02 -4.28 -10.97
CA VAL A 300 -5.47 -5.51 -11.63
C VAL A 300 -5.64 -5.17 -13.09
N PHE A 301 -5.10 -5.99 -13.99
CA PHE A 301 -5.29 -5.83 -15.42
C PHE A 301 -6.52 -6.62 -15.89
N VAL A 302 -7.34 -5.99 -16.74
CA VAL A 302 -8.53 -6.62 -17.33
C VAL A 302 -8.15 -7.16 -18.70
N LEU A 303 -8.23 -8.47 -18.83
CA LEU A 303 -7.97 -9.22 -20.06
C LEU A 303 -9.17 -9.16 -21.01
N ASP A 304 -8.98 -9.53 -22.27
CA ASP A 304 -9.98 -9.38 -23.34
C ASP A 304 -11.30 -10.12 -23.05
N ASP A 305 -11.23 -11.24 -22.32
CA ASP A 305 -12.40 -12.02 -21.88
C ASP A 305 -13.06 -11.50 -20.58
N GLY A 306 -12.69 -10.30 -20.14
CA GLY A 306 -13.11 -9.69 -18.87
C GLY A 306 -12.49 -10.35 -17.63
N GLY A 307 -11.47 -11.19 -17.80
CA GLY A 307 -10.72 -11.79 -16.70
C GLY A 307 -9.86 -10.75 -15.97
N GLU A 308 -9.92 -10.74 -14.65
CA GLU A 308 -9.00 -9.96 -13.81
C GLU A 308 -7.70 -10.74 -13.57
N GLY A 309 -6.56 -10.11 -13.86
CA GLY A 309 -5.23 -10.68 -13.73
C GLY A 309 -4.19 -9.73 -13.15
N ASP A 310 -2.97 -10.24 -13.02
CA ASP A 310 -1.80 -9.43 -12.65
C ASP A 310 -1.51 -8.36 -13.72
N LEU A 311 -0.98 -7.20 -13.30
CA LEU A 311 -0.58 -6.13 -14.21
C LEU A 311 0.47 -6.59 -15.23
N ASP A 312 1.31 -7.57 -14.87
CA ASP A 312 2.33 -8.11 -15.75
C ASP A 312 1.75 -8.74 -17.02
N LEU A 313 0.54 -9.33 -16.94
CA LEU A 313 -0.15 -9.83 -18.13
C LEU A 313 -0.47 -8.71 -19.13
N GLY A 314 -0.83 -7.52 -18.64
CA GLY A 314 -1.04 -6.36 -19.49
C GLY A 314 0.24 -5.79 -20.08
N ASN A 315 1.39 -5.99 -19.43
CA ASN A 315 2.69 -5.70 -20.03
C ASN A 315 2.99 -6.70 -21.15
N TYR A 316 2.77 -8.00 -20.91
CA TYR A 316 3.00 -9.04 -21.91
C TYR A 316 2.15 -8.88 -23.16
N GLU A 317 0.85 -8.61 -23.03
CA GLU A 317 -0.03 -8.34 -24.19
C GLU A 317 0.52 -7.22 -25.07
N ARG A 318 0.91 -6.09 -24.46
CA ARG A 318 1.41 -4.92 -25.19
C ARG A 318 2.77 -5.14 -25.83
N PHE A 319 3.67 -5.85 -25.15
CA PHE A 319 5.04 -6.05 -25.64
C PHE A 319 5.13 -7.16 -26.69
N LEU A 320 4.32 -8.20 -26.55
CA LEU A 320 4.31 -9.34 -27.46
C LEU A 320 3.27 -9.22 -28.58
N ASP A 321 2.38 -8.22 -28.51
CA ASP A 321 1.25 -8.04 -29.43
C ASP A 321 0.36 -9.30 -29.49
N VAL A 322 -0.05 -9.77 -28.29
CA VAL A 322 -0.88 -10.96 -28.10
C VAL A 322 -2.14 -10.63 -27.29
N THR A 323 -3.16 -11.49 -27.41
CA THR A 323 -4.40 -11.42 -26.65
C THR A 323 -4.47 -12.57 -25.65
N LEU A 324 -4.50 -12.23 -24.38
CA LEU A 324 -4.56 -13.15 -23.25
C LEU A 324 -5.97 -13.11 -22.63
N THR A 325 -6.27 -14.13 -21.83
CA THR A 325 -7.58 -14.39 -21.21
C THR A 325 -7.41 -14.86 -19.79
N ARG A 326 -8.48 -14.93 -18.99
CA ARG A 326 -8.45 -15.36 -17.58
C ARG A 326 -7.69 -16.67 -17.34
N ASP A 327 -7.59 -17.56 -18.33
CA ASP A 327 -6.91 -18.85 -18.21
C ASP A 327 -5.39 -18.73 -18.23
N HIS A 328 -4.85 -17.62 -18.74
CA HIS A 328 -3.41 -17.30 -18.74
C HIS A 328 -2.90 -16.86 -17.36
N ASN A 329 -3.80 -16.68 -16.38
CA ASN A 329 -3.46 -16.40 -14.99
C ASN A 329 -3.83 -17.57 -14.07
N ILE A 330 -2.82 -18.31 -13.59
CA ILE A 330 -3.01 -19.44 -12.67
C ILE A 330 -2.85 -18.95 -11.23
N THR A 331 -3.89 -19.12 -10.41
CA THR A 331 -3.83 -18.83 -8.98
C THR A 331 -4.18 -20.05 -8.16
N THR A 332 -3.63 -20.14 -6.94
CA THR A 332 -3.98 -21.20 -5.99
C THR A 332 -5.49 -21.32 -5.81
N GLY A 333 -6.20 -20.19 -5.75
CA GLY A 333 -7.67 -20.17 -5.67
C GLY A 333 -8.36 -20.91 -6.82
N LYS A 334 -7.97 -20.65 -8.07
CA LYS A 334 -8.54 -21.31 -9.27
C LYS A 334 -8.24 -22.81 -9.27
N VAL A 335 -7.00 -23.19 -8.99
CA VAL A 335 -6.58 -24.60 -8.99
C VAL A 335 -7.32 -25.40 -7.91
N TYR A 336 -7.39 -24.89 -6.68
CA TYR A 336 -8.12 -25.58 -5.61
C TYR A 336 -9.62 -25.63 -5.90
N GLN A 337 -10.19 -24.59 -6.51
CA GLN A 337 -11.60 -24.61 -6.93
C GLN A 337 -11.85 -25.72 -7.97
N GLU A 338 -10.98 -25.88 -8.96
CA GLU A 338 -11.09 -26.95 -9.97
C GLU A 338 -11.02 -28.34 -9.32
N VAL A 339 -10.03 -28.56 -8.44
CA VAL A 339 -9.86 -29.83 -7.72
C VAL A 339 -11.08 -30.14 -6.85
N LEU A 340 -11.61 -29.15 -6.12
CA LEU A 340 -12.83 -29.32 -5.31
C LEU A 340 -14.06 -29.62 -6.18
N GLN A 341 -14.16 -29.05 -7.37
CA GLN A 341 -15.25 -29.37 -8.30
C GLN A 341 -15.12 -30.79 -8.85
N LYS A 342 -13.92 -31.23 -9.23
CA LYS A 342 -13.62 -32.62 -9.64
C LYS A 342 -14.01 -33.61 -8.53
N GLU A 343 -13.66 -33.30 -7.28
CA GLU A 343 -14.06 -34.11 -6.12
C GLU A 343 -15.58 -34.22 -5.98
N ARG A 344 -16.30 -33.10 -6.03
CA ARG A 344 -17.77 -33.08 -5.89
C ARG A 344 -18.50 -33.83 -7.00
N ARG A 345 -17.93 -33.89 -8.20
CA ARG A 345 -18.46 -34.71 -9.31
C ARG A 345 -18.17 -36.20 -9.14
N GLY A 346 -17.27 -36.58 -8.24
CA GLY A 346 -16.86 -37.96 -8.00
C GLY A 346 -15.67 -38.40 -8.84
N ASP A 347 -14.93 -37.49 -9.47
CA ASP A 347 -13.83 -37.80 -10.40
C ASP A 347 -12.68 -38.57 -9.69
N TYR A 348 -12.56 -38.43 -8.37
CA TYR A 348 -11.56 -39.14 -7.55
C TYR A 348 -12.06 -40.48 -6.96
N LEU A 349 -13.28 -40.92 -7.31
CA LEU A 349 -13.85 -42.22 -6.93
C LEU A 349 -13.80 -42.53 -5.41
N GLY A 350 -13.98 -41.49 -4.58
CA GLY A 350 -13.96 -41.60 -3.12
C GLY A 350 -12.57 -41.72 -2.48
N LYS A 351 -11.49 -41.56 -3.25
CA LYS A 351 -10.13 -41.46 -2.71
C LYS A 351 -9.90 -40.07 -2.09
N THR A 352 -9.02 -40.01 -1.09
CA THR A 352 -8.61 -38.75 -0.46
C THR A 352 -7.86 -37.87 -1.46
N VAL A 353 -8.34 -36.63 -1.64
CA VAL A 353 -7.64 -35.60 -2.41
C VAL A 353 -6.39 -35.16 -1.64
N GLN A 354 -5.28 -35.06 -2.35
CA GLN A 354 -3.96 -34.71 -1.82
C GLN A 354 -3.34 -33.61 -2.66
N VAL A 355 -2.48 -32.79 -2.05
CA VAL A 355 -1.71 -31.75 -2.76
C VAL A 355 -0.92 -32.36 -3.92
N VAL A 356 -0.15 -33.41 -3.63
CA VAL A 356 0.48 -34.26 -4.63
C VAL A 356 -0.24 -35.61 -4.63
N PRO A 357 -0.73 -36.13 -5.77
CA PRO A 357 -0.54 -35.58 -7.11
C PRO A 357 -1.67 -34.64 -7.57
N HIS A 358 -2.83 -34.60 -6.90
CA HIS A 358 -4.04 -34.04 -7.53
C HIS A 358 -3.97 -32.54 -7.81
N VAL A 359 -3.39 -31.72 -6.92
CA VAL A 359 -3.27 -30.28 -7.14
C VAL A 359 -2.11 -29.98 -8.10
N THR A 360 -1.00 -30.70 -7.98
CA THR A 360 0.14 -30.56 -8.91
C THR A 360 -0.21 -31.02 -10.32
N ASP A 361 -1.02 -32.06 -10.47
CA ASP A 361 -1.54 -32.51 -11.77
C ASP A 361 -2.50 -31.49 -12.35
N ALA A 362 -3.39 -30.89 -11.54
CA ALA A 362 -4.27 -29.82 -12.01
C ALA A 362 -3.49 -28.62 -12.56
N ILE A 363 -2.37 -28.24 -11.92
CA ILE A 363 -1.49 -27.18 -12.43
C ILE A 363 -0.85 -27.60 -13.77
N GLN A 364 -0.31 -28.81 -13.86
CA GLN A 364 0.33 -29.32 -15.09
C GLN A 364 -0.67 -29.41 -16.25
N ASP A 365 -1.85 -29.98 -16.01
CA ASP A 365 -2.93 -30.10 -16.99
C ASP A 365 -3.41 -28.71 -17.46
N TRP A 366 -3.44 -27.73 -16.55
CA TRP A 366 -3.77 -26.34 -16.89
C TRP A 366 -2.74 -25.74 -17.83
N ILE A 367 -1.45 -25.87 -17.51
CA ILE A 367 -0.35 -25.37 -18.33
C ILE A 367 -0.42 -25.97 -19.73
N GLU A 368 -0.53 -27.30 -19.86
CA GLU A 368 -0.60 -27.97 -21.16
C GLU A 368 -1.79 -27.49 -21.98
N ARG A 369 -2.97 -27.40 -21.35
CA ARG A 369 -4.19 -26.92 -22.02
C ARG A 369 -4.05 -25.50 -22.53
N VAL A 370 -3.53 -24.59 -21.70
CA VAL A 370 -3.41 -23.17 -22.05
C VAL A 370 -2.33 -22.94 -23.09
N ALA A 371 -1.22 -23.69 -23.05
CA ALA A 371 -0.17 -23.61 -24.06
C ALA A 371 -0.65 -23.96 -25.49
N GLN A 372 -1.79 -24.64 -25.62
CA GLN A 372 -2.39 -24.97 -26.92
C GLN A 372 -3.36 -23.89 -27.45
N ILE A 373 -3.65 -22.85 -26.67
CA ILE A 373 -4.58 -21.78 -27.07
C ILE A 373 -3.81 -20.75 -27.92
N PRO A 374 -4.24 -20.44 -29.16
CA PRO A 374 -3.64 -19.38 -29.95
C PRO A 374 -3.90 -17.99 -29.34
N VAL A 375 -2.88 -17.12 -29.37
CA VAL A 375 -2.93 -15.80 -28.72
C VAL A 375 -2.54 -14.64 -29.64
N ASP A 376 -1.94 -14.88 -30.81
CA ASP A 376 -1.44 -13.87 -31.74
C ASP A 376 -2.37 -13.64 -32.94
N GLY A 377 -3.60 -14.13 -32.86
CA GLY A 377 -4.57 -14.09 -33.97
C GLY A 377 -4.34 -15.16 -35.05
N SER A 378 -3.35 -16.04 -34.89
CA SER A 378 -3.22 -17.24 -35.72
C SER A 378 -4.13 -18.37 -35.25
N ASP A 379 -4.25 -19.43 -36.07
CA ASP A 379 -4.97 -20.67 -35.71
C ASP A 379 -4.03 -21.73 -35.10
N GLN A 380 -2.77 -21.38 -34.79
CA GLN A 380 -1.76 -22.32 -34.32
C GLN A 380 -1.37 -22.04 -32.87
N PRO A 381 -1.01 -23.08 -32.09
CA PRO A 381 -0.46 -22.88 -30.76
C PRO A 381 0.92 -22.21 -30.85
N ALA A 382 1.33 -21.55 -29.76
CA ALA A 382 2.64 -20.92 -29.69
C ALA A 382 3.77 -21.95 -29.77
N ASP A 383 4.87 -21.60 -30.45
CA ASP A 383 6.08 -22.43 -30.48
C ASP A 383 6.73 -22.55 -29.10
N VAL A 384 6.62 -21.50 -28.28
CA VAL A 384 7.18 -21.41 -26.93
C VAL A 384 6.14 -20.81 -26.00
N CYS A 385 5.79 -21.52 -24.92
CA CYS A 385 4.97 -21.00 -23.84
C CYS A 385 5.88 -20.49 -22.71
N LEU A 386 5.83 -19.20 -22.43
CA LEU A 386 6.54 -18.59 -21.30
C LEU A 386 5.65 -18.65 -20.05
N ILE A 387 6.17 -19.25 -18.98
CA ILE A 387 5.48 -19.38 -17.70
C ILE A 387 6.24 -18.59 -16.65
N GLU A 388 5.63 -17.53 -16.16
CA GLU A 388 6.13 -16.82 -15.00
C GLU A 388 5.57 -17.45 -13.71
N VAL A 389 6.46 -17.72 -12.76
CA VAL A 389 6.08 -18.13 -11.41
C VAL A 389 6.34 -16.96 -10.48
N GLY A 390 5.28 -16.25 -10.13
CA GLY A 390 5.35 -15.14 -9.19
C GLY A 390 5.78 -15.56 -7.76
N GLY A 391 6.36 -14.62 -7.03
CA GLY A 391 6.82 -14.78 -5.65
C GLY A 391 8.30 -15.13 -5.52
N THR A 392 8.75 -15.34 -4.27
CA THR A 392 10.15 -15.68 -3.99
C THR A 392 10.33 -17.18 -3.88
N VAL A 393 11.39 -17.71 -4.48
CA VAL A 393 11.78 -19.11 -4.26
C VAL A 393 12.08 -19.33 -2.77
N GLY A 394 11.32 -20.24 -2.15
CA GLY A 394 11.40 -20.54 -0.71
C GLY A 394 10.16 -20.10 0.07
N ASP A 395 9.29 -19.28 -0.52
CA ASP A 395 8.02 -18.89 0.09
C ASP A 395 7.01 -20.06 0.06
N ILE A 396 6.20 -20.17 1.11
CA ILE A 396 5.25 -21.29 1.27
C ILE A 396 4.17 -21.28 0.19
N GLU A 397 3.81 -20.10 -0.30
CA GLU A 397 2.81 -19.87 -1.35
C GLU A 397 3.26 -20.44 -2.69
N SER A 398 4.55 -20.34 -3.03
CA SER A 398 5.11 -20.78 -4.31
C SER A 398 5.48 -22.27 -4.33
N MET A 399 5.58 -22.93 -3.17
CA MET A 399 6.01 -24.33 -3.05
C MET A 399 5.22 -25.30 -3.95
N ILE A 400 3.91 -25.10 -4.06
CA ILE A 400 3.05 -25.99 -4.85
C ILE A 400 3.29 -25.88 -6.36
N PHE A 401 3.57 -24.67 -6.84
CA PHE A 401 3.88 -24.42 -8.25
C PHE A 401 5.28 -24.95 -8.60
N LEU A 402 6.25 -24.77 -7.71
CA LEU A 402 7.60 -25.33 -7.89
C LEU A 402 7.56 -26.86 -7.94
N GLU A 403 6.80 -27.51 -7.05
CA GLU A 403 6.64 -28.97 -7.08
C GLU A 403 5.92 -29.44 -8.35
N ALA A 404 4.90 -28.71 -8.81
CA ALA A 404 4.23 -29.01 -10.08
C ALA A 404 5.20 -28.93 -11.26
N LEU A 405 6.00 -27.86 -11.36
CA LEU A 405 6.99 -27.68 -12.43
C LEU A 405 8.14 -28.69 -12.35
N ARG A 406 8.55 -29.08 -11.12
CA ARG A 406 9.52 -30.14 -10.91
C ARG A 406 9.06 -31.46 -11.51
N GLN A 407 7.77 -31.80 -11.41
CA GLN A 407 7.18 -32.97 -12.06
C GLN A 407 7.00 -32.73 -13.58
N PHE A 408 6.59 -31.51 -13.95
CA PHE A 408 6.28 -31.13 -15.31
C PHE A 408 7.45 -31.28 -16.27
N GLN A 409 8.67 -30.93 -15.86
CA GLN A 409 9.88 -31.07 -16.70
C GLN A 409 10.07 -32.50 -17.23
N PHE A 410 9.63 -33.52 -16.46
CA PHE A 410 9.70 -34.92 -16.88
C PHE A 410 8.48 -35.33 -17.72
N ARG A 411 7.33 -34.69 -17.48
CA ARG A 411 6.10 -34.93 -18.22
C ARG A 411 6.23 -34.46 -19.68
N VAL A 412 6.78 -33.27 -19.91
CA VAL A 412 6.97 -32.71 -21.26
C VAL A 412 8.28 -33.11 -21.93
N GLY A 413 9.19 -33.75 -21.19
CA GLY A 413 10.55 -34.03 -21.62
C GLY A 413 11.49 -32.87 -21.31
N VAL A 414 12.67 -33.20 -20.80
CA VAL A 414 13.67 -32.21 -20.36
C VAL A 414 14.19 -31.34 -21.51
N GLU A 415 14.09 -31.82 -22.73
CA GLU A 415 14.42 -31.10 -23.96
C GLU A 415 13.40 -30.01 -24.33
N ASN A 416 12.17 -30.09 -23.80
CA ASN A 416 11.09 -29.14 -24.03
C ASN A 416 10.84 -28.24 -22.81
N PHE A 417 11.77 -28.23 -21.86
CA PHE A 417 11.68 -27.44 -20.63
C PHE A 417 12.97 -26.63 -20.42
N CYS A 418 12.84 -25.32 -20.28
CA CYS A 418 13.96 -24.42 -20.01
C CYS A 418 13.63 -23.57 -18.79
N LEU A 419 14.48 -23.63 -17.76
CA LEU A 419 14.30 -22.89 -16.53
C LEU A 419 15.20 -21.66 -16.49
N VAL A 420 14.57 -20.48 -16.46
CA VAL A 420 15.26 -19.20 -16.30
C VAL A 420 15.05 -18.69 -14.88
N HIS A 421 16.13 -18.46 -14.14
CA HIS A 421 16.05 -17.87 -12.80
C HIS A 421 16.42 -16.40 -12.84
N VAL A 422 15.49 -15.53 -12.46
CA VAL A 422 15.72 -14.08 -12.34
C VAL A 422 16.12 -13.74 -10.91
N SER A 423 17.21 -12.99 -10.73
CA SER A 423 17.69 -12.56 -9.41
C SER A 423 18.25 -11.14 -9.45
N LEU A 424 18.00 -10.37 -8.39
CA LEU A 424 18.67 -9.09 -8.16
C LEU A 424 20.10 -9.32 -7.63
N VAL A 425 21.07 -8.65 -8.23
CA VAL A 425 22.46 -8.56 -7.78
C VAL A 425 22.69 -7.14 -7.25
N PRO A 426 22.59 -6.91 -5.94
CA PRO A 426 22.70 -5.57 -5.39
C PRO A 426 24.14 -5.05 -5.48
N VAL A 427 24.26 -3.77 -5.81
CA VAL A 427 25.51 -3.01 -5.81
C VAL A 427 25.56 -2.22 -4.51
N LEU A 428 26.51 -2.54 -3.62
CA LEU A 428 26.59 -1.93 -2.28
C LEU A 428 27.87 -1.11 -2.10
N GLY A 429 27.71 0.04 -1.42
CA GLY A 429 28.79 0.90 -0.96
C GLY A 429 29.37 1.83 -2.05
N SER A 430 30.23 2.75 -1.63
CA SER A 430 30.93 3.72 -2.51
C SER A 430 31.90 3.09 -3.50
N VAL A 431 32.23 1.80 -3.31
CA VAL A 431 33.17 1.03 -4.14
C VAL A 431 32.46 0.30 -5.28
N GLY A 432 31.12 0.24 -5.29
CA GLY A 432 30.34 -0.38 -6.37
C GLY A 432 30.42 -1.90 -6.43
N GLU A 433 30.56 -2.58 -5.28
CA GLU A 433 30.74 -4.05 -5.26
C GLU A 433 29.42 -4.79 -5.56
N GLN A 434 29.43 -5.65 -6.57
CA GLN A 434 28.31 -6.52 -6.95
C GLN A 434 28.22 -7.77 -6.07
N LYS A 435 27.14 -7.90 -5.28
CA LYS A 435 26.99 -9.00 -4.32
C LYS A 435 26.31 -10.22 -4.93
N THR A 436 27.07 -11.30 -5.10
CA THR A 436 26.58 -12.56 -5.71
C THR A 436 25.90 -13.52 -4.73
N LYS A 437 26.09 -13.36 -3.42
CA LYS A 437 25.60 -14.33 -2.42
C LYS A 437 24.08 -14.48 -2.41
N PRO A 438 23.26 -13.42 -2.48
CA PRO A 438 21.80 -13.57 -2.52
C PRO A 438 21.34 -14.49 -3.66
N THR A 439 21.84 -14.28 -4.88
CA THR A 439 21.58 -15.15 -6.04
C THR A 439 21.97 -16.61 -5.78
N GLN A 440 23.14 -16.83 -5.17
CA GLN A 440 23.62 -18.18 -4.84
C GLN A 440 22.71 -18.89 -3.82
N HIS A 441 22.18 -18.14 -2.85
CA HIS A 441 21.22 -18.68 -1.87
C HIS A 441 19.88 -19.01 -2.52
N ALA A 442 19.32 -18.12 -3.35
CA ALA A 442 18.07 -18.37 -4.05
C ALA A 442 18.16 -19.63 -4.94
N ILE A 443 19.25 -19.80 -5.69
CA ILE A 443 19.45 -20.98 -6.53
C ILE A 443 19.70 -22.25 -5.71
N LYS A 444 20.28 -22.12 -4.50
CA LYS A 444 20.39 -23.26 -3.59
C LYS A 444 19.00 -23.75 -3.15
N GLU A 445 18.08 -22.85 -2.84
CA GLU A 445 16.70 -23.21 -2.50
C GLU A 445 15.94 -23.76 -3.71
N LEU A 446 16.11 -23.19 -4.90
CA LEU A 446 15.52 -23.74 -6.12
C LEU A 446 15.94 -25.19 -6.37
N ARG A 447 17.23 -25.48 -6.17
CA ARG A 447 17.78 -26.84 -6.28
C ARG A 447 17.31 -27.76 -5.17
N SER A 448 17.08 -27.26 -3.96
CA SER A 448 16.51 -28.06 -2.86
C SER A 448 15.08 -28.51 -3.20
N ALA A 449 14.35 -27.71 -3.98
CA ALA A 449 13.07 -28.06 -4.59
C ALA A 449 13.18 -28.96 -5.83
N GLY A 450 14.39 -29.39 -6.24
CA GLY A 450 14.60 -30.30 -7.35
C GLY A 450 14.59 -29.66 -8.75
N LEU A 451 14.75 -28.33 -8.83
CA LEU A 451 14.84 -27.58 -10.08
C LEU A 451 16.23 -26.95 -10.23
N THR A 452 16.80 -27.03 -11.43
CA THR A 452 18.12 -26.43 -11.73
C THR A 452 17.97 -25.46 -12.89
N PRO A 453 18.43 -24.20 -12.76
CA PRO A 453 18.27 -23.22 -13.83
C PRO A 453 19.22 -23.51 -14.98
N ASP A 454 18.74 -23.36 -16.21
CA ASP A 454 19.54 -23.41 -17.45
C ASP A 454 20.22 -22.06 -17.71
N VAL A 455 19.51 -20.98 -17.36
CA VAL A 455 19.94 -19.58 -17.52
C VAL A 455 19.65 -18.81 -16.24
N ILE A 456 20.57 -17.91 -15.88
CA ILE A 456 20.40 -17.00 -14.74
C ILE A 456 20.41 -15.57 -15.27
N ILE A 457 19.30 -14.87 -15.10
CA ILE A 457 19.18 -13.45 -15.44
C ILE A 457 19.39 -12.63 -14.18
N CYS A 458 20.49 -11.87 -14.17
CA CYS A 458 20.84 -11.01 -13.07
C CYS A 458 20.43 -9.58 -13.35
N ARG A 459 19.45 -9.08 -12.58
CA ARG A 459 19.10 -7.66 -12.55
C ARG A 459 20.10 -6.90 -11.70
N ALA A 460 20.59 -5.75 -12.14
CA ALA A 460 21.51 -4.92 -11.38
C ALA A 460 21.39 -3.44 -11.79
N THR A 461 21.89 -2.52 -10.96
CA THR A 461 21.95 -1.08 -11.31
C THR A 461 23.07 -0.76 -12.30
N SER A 462 24.00 -1.68 -12.51
CA SER A 462 25.12 -1.53 -13.45
C SER A 462 25.46 -2.88 -14.07
N GLU A 463 26.11 -2.86 -15.24
CA GLU A 463 26.50 -4.09 -15.94
C GLU A 463 27.36 -5.00 -15.06
N LEU A 464 27.04 -6.31 -15.03
CA LEU A 464 27.81 -7.28 -14.26
C LEU A 464 29.22 -7.47 -14.80
N GLU A 465 30.20 -7.37 -13.90
CA GLU A 465 31.59 -7.68 -14.23
C GLU A 465 31.74 -9.15 -14.67
N PRO A 466 32.68 -9.46 -15.59
CA PRO A 466 32.97 -10.84 -15.98
C PRO A 466 33.35 -11.75 -14.80
N SER A 467 34.01 -11.18 -13.79
CA SER A 467 34.36 -11.82 -12.52
C SER A 467 33.10 -12.25 -11.76
N THR A 468 32.12 -11.35 -11.66
CA THR A 468 30.81 -11.57 -11.02
C THR A 468 30.02 -12.65 -11.74
N LYS A 469 29.91 -12.57 -13.07
CA LYS A 469 29.23 -13.60 -13.90
C LYS A 469 29.87 -14.98 -13.70
N SER A 470 31.19 -15.05 -13.78
CA SER A 470 31.95 -16.30 -13.57
C SER A 470 31.73 -16.87 -12.17
N LYS A 471 31.70 -16.02 -11.15
CA LYS A 471 31.45 -16.41 -9.76
C LYS A 471 30.02 -16.94 -9.58
N ILE A 472 29.01 -16.24 -10.10
CA ILE A 472 27.62 -16.71 -10.05
C ILE A 472 27.51 -18.07 -10.75
N GLY A 473 28.00 -18.19 -11.98
CA GLY A 473 27.96 -19.44 -12.74
C GLY A 473 28.60 -20.61 -11.98
N MET A 474 29.83 -20.40 -11.47
CA MET A 474 30.56 -21.44 -10.72
C MET A 474 29.79 -21.92 -9.48
N PHE A 475 29.25 -21.02 -8.65
CA PHE A 475 28.55 -21.39 -7.42
C PHE A 475 27.12 -21.92 -7.66
N CYS A 476 26.52 -21.52 -8.79
CA CYS A 476 25.17 -21.92 -9.16
C CYS A 476 25.15 -23.15 -10.08
N GLN A 477 26.31 -23.67 -10.50
CA GLN A 477 26.48 -24.79 -11.41
C GLN A 477 25.90 -24.53 -12.81
N VAL A 478 26.00 -23.29 -13.26
CA VAL A 478 25.57 -22.84 -14.58
C VAL A 478 26.79 -22.28 -15.31
N SER A 479 26.87 -22.45 -16.63
CA SER A 479 27.94 -21.84 -17.41
C SER A 479 27.94 -20.32 -17.22
N GLY A 480 29.12 -19.70 -17.05
CA GLY A 480 29.21 -18.24 -16.95
C GLY A 480 28.61 -17.51 -18.15
N ASN A 481 28.58 -18.16 -19.33
CA ASN A 481 27.94 -17.62 -20.54
C ASN A 481 26.40 -17.64 -20.47
N HIS A 482 25.82 -18.42 -19.57
CA HIS A 482 24.37 -18.45 -19.31
C HIS A 482 23.98 -17.58 -18.11
N VAL A 483 24.93 -16.78 -17.59
CA VAL A 483 24.65 -15.73 -16.60
C VAL A 483 24.55 -14.40 -17.33
N LEU A 484 23.32 -13.95 -17.55
CA LEU A 484 23.02 -12.73 -18.29
C LEU A 484 22.92 -11.54 -17.33
N SER A 485 23.43 -10.40 -17.76
CA SER A 485 23.29 -9.14 -17.03
C SER A 485 22.22 -8.31 -17.69
N VAL A 486 21.16 -8.01 -16.95
CA VAL A 486 20.13 -7.04 -17.32
C VAL A 486 20.29 -5.88 -16.35
N HIS A 487 20.69 -4.73 -16.84
CA HIS A 487 20.95 -3.56 -16.01
C HIS A 487 20.02 -2.41 -16.39
N ASP A 488 19.68 -1.60 -15.39
CA ASP A 488 18.80 -0.44 -15.53
C ASP A 488 19.45 0.69 -16.37
#